data_AF-A0A7X0X7B6-F1
#
_entry.id   AF-A0A7X0X7B6-F1
#
_cell.length_a   1.000
_cell.length_b   1.000
_cell.length_c   1.000
_cell.angle_alpha   90.00
_cell.angle_beta   90.00
_cell.angle_gamma   90.00
#
_symmetry.space_group_name_H-M   'P 1'
#
loop_
_entity.id
_entity.type
_entity.pdbx_description
1 polymer ?
#
loop_
_entity_poly.entity_id
_entity_poly.type
_entity_poly.pdbx_seq_one_letter_code
_entity_poly.pdbx_strand_id
1 'polypeptide(L)' 'MKISKPAYCFLLVVGLVFVFLGLSNIGISIFWDFSDWENLMVGFLLIIIGIVTLKIRYTKKKD' A
#
# COMPACT_ATOMS: atom_id res chain seq x y z
N MET A 1 -5.47 -23.54 -2.21
CA MET A 1 -4.14 -23.24 -2.81
C MET A 1 -3.18 -22.92 -1.66
N LYS A 2 -2.23 -23.80 -1.32
CA LYS A 2 -1.20 -23.49 -0.32
C LYS A 2 -0.26 -22.46 -0.93
N ILE A 3 -0.40 -21.20 -0.55
CA ILE A 3 0.54 -20.15 -0.95
C ILE A 3 1.90 -20.48 -0.32
N SER A 4 2.98 -20.41 -1.09
CA SER A 4 4.32 -20.72 -0.60
C SER A 4 4.80 -19.65 0.39
N LYS A 5 5.62 -20.03 1.39
CA LYS A 5 6.28 -19.08 2.32
C LYS A 5 6.89 -17.83 1.63
N PRO A 6 7.61 -17.94 0.48
CA PRO A 6 8.14 -16.77 -0.22
C PRO A 6 7.03 -15.85 -0.76
N ALA A 7 5.91 -16.39 -1.23
CA ALA A 7 4.80 -15.58 -1.74
C ALA A 7 4.09 -14.75 -0.63
N TYR A 8 4.03 -15.25 0.61
CA TYR A 8 3.55 -14.44 1.74
C TYR A 8 4.49 -13.29 2.13
N CYS A 9 5.80 -13.50 1.97
CA CYS A 9 6.79 -12.46 2.22
C CYS A 9 6.73 -11.40 1.12
N PHE A 10 6.58 -11.84 -0.13
CA PHE A 10 6.38 -10.95 -1.28
C PHE A 10 5.13 -10.08 -1.12
N LEU A 11 3.98 -10.66 -0.76
CA LEU A 11 2.75 -9.90 -0.51
C LEU A 11 2.90 -8.87 0.63
N LEU A 12 3.72 -9.17 1.64
CA LEU A 12 4.02 -8.20 2.70
C LEU A 12 4.83 -7.03 2.16
N VAL A 13 5.91 -7.32 1.43
CA VAL A 13 6.79 -6.30 0.86
C VAL A 13 6.01 -5.41 -0.10
N VAL A 14 5.23 -6.02 -1.02
CA VAL A 14 4.40 -5.28 -1.98
C VAL A 14 3.38 -4.38 -1.27
N GLY A 15 2.67 -4.92 -0.28
CA GLY A 15 1.71 -4.13 0.50
C GLY A 15 2.35 -2.93 1.21
N LEU A 16 3.53 -3.13 1.81
CA LEU A 16 4.28 -2.05 2.46
C LEU A 16 4.79 -1.01 1.47
N VAL A 17 5.25 -1.41 0.29
CA VAL A 17 5.69 -0.49 -0.78
C VAL A 17 4.54 0.41 -1.21
N PHE A 18 3.34 -0.15 -1.43
CA PHE A 18 2.16 0.64 -1.79
C PHE A 18 1.76 1.65 -0.69
N VAL A 19 1.80 1.24 0.58
CA VAL A 19 1.55 2.16 1.70
C VAL A 19 2.60 3.27 1.75
N PHE A 20 3.88 2.92 1.60
CA PHE A 20 4.97 3.90 1.63
C PHE A 20 4.87 4.92 0.48
N LEU A 21 4.59 4.46 -0.74
CA LEU A 21 4.37 5.32 -1.89
C LEU A 21 3.17 6.23 -1.69
N GLY A 22 2.05 5.69 -1.17
CA GLY A 22 0.86 6.48 -0.90
C GLY A 22 1.08 7.57 0.17
N LEU A 23 1.75 7.23 1.27
CA LEU A 23 2.13 8.20 2.31
C LEU A 23 3.10 9.26 1.78
N SER A 24 4.06 8.86 0.93
CA SER A 24 4.98 9.80 0.30
C SER A 24 4.23 10.78 -0.61
N ASN A 25 3.25 10.30 -1.40
CA ASN A 25 2.46 11.14 -2.29
C ASN A 25 1.57 12.14 -1.52
N ILE A 26 0.97 11.69 -0.40
CA ILE A 26 0.23 12.57 0.51
C ILE A 26 1.17 13.59 1.16
N GLY A 27 2.33 13.13 1.64
CA GLY A 27 3.33 14.00 2.26
C GLY A 27 3.85 15.07 1.30
N ILE A 28 4.15 14.71 0.06
CA ILE A 28 4.53 15.66 -0.99
C ILE A 28 3.39 16.65 -1.23
N SER A 29 2.14 16.21 -1.33
CA SER A 29 1.03 17.13 -1.57
C SER A 29 0.73 18.09 -0.42
N ILE A 30 1.04 17.71 0.82
CA ILE A 30 0.80 18.55 2.02
C ILE A 30 1.98 19.46 2.34
N PHE A 31 3.21 18.94 2.26
CA PHE A 31 4.43 19.62 2.72
C PHE A 31 5.22 20.27 1.59
N TRP A 32 5.01 19.85 0.34
CA TRP A 32 5.57 20.49 -0.84
C TRP A 32 4.47 21.33 -1.49
N ASP A 33 4.83 22.47 -2.09
CA ASP A 33 3.94 23.46 -2.71
C ASP A 33 3.17 22.95 -3.96
N PHE A 34 3.08 21.63 -4.14
CA PHE A 34 2.22 20.93 -5.10
C PHE A 34 0.89 20.59 -4.43
N SER A 35 0.11 21.59 -4.00
CA SER A 35 -1.24 21.39 -3.45
C SER A 35 -2.21 20.95 -4.57
N ASP A 36 -1.90 19.80 -5.15
CA ASP A 36 -2.58 19.18 -6.26
C ASP A 36 -3.46 18.07 -5.68
N TRP A 37 -4.76 18.30 -5.75
CA TRP A 37 -5.79 17.32 -5.36
C TRP A 37 -5.58 15.94 -6.00
N GLU A 38 -4.96 15.90 -7.19
CA GLU A 38 -4.58 14.67 -7.88
C GLU A 38 -3.58 13.84 -7.05
N ASN A 39 -2.54 14.46 -6.49
CA ASN A 39 -1.51 13.77 -5.71
C ASN A 39 -2.07 13.19 -4.41
N LEU A 40 -2.99 13.91 -3.75
CA LEU A 40 -3.73 13.39 -2.61
C LEU A 40 -4.58 12.18 -3.01
N MET A 41 -5.34 12.27 -4.10
CA MET A 41 -6.21 11.19 -4.57
C MET A 41 -5.41 9.93 -4.92
N VAL A 42 -4.30 10.08 -5.65
CA VAL A 42 -3.38 8.99 -5.97
C VAL A 42 -2.78 8.40 -4.69
N GLY A 43 -2.38 9.25 -3.75
CA GLY A 43 -1.84 8.82 -2.46
C GLY A 43 -2.82 7.96 -1.65
N PHE A 44 -4.08 8.40 -1.53
CA PHE A 44 -5.13 7.62 -0.88
C PHE A 44 -5.39 6.29 -1.57
N LEU A 45 -5.42 6.28 -2.91
CA LEU A 45 -5.66 5.07 -3.69
C LEU A 45 -4.54 4.02 -3.49
N LEU A 46 -3.28 4.47 -3.47
CA LEU A 46 -2.13 3.62 -3.17
C LEU A 46 -2.18 3.06 -1.73
N ILE A 47 -2.59 3.87 -0.75
CA ILE A 47 -2.79 3.38 0.63
C ILE A 47 -3.88 2.32 0.68
N ILE A 48 -5.01 2.52 0.00
CA ILE A 48 -6.10 1.53 -0.03
C ILE A 48 -5.61 0.21 -0.61
N ILE A 49 -4.90 0.24 -1.75
CA ILE A 49 -4.33 -0.96 -2.38
C ILE A 49 -3.34 -1.65 -1.43
N GLY A 50 -2.47 -0.89 -0.78
CA GLY A 50 -1.50 -1.42 0.19
C GLY A 50 -2.19 -2.11 1.37
N ILE A 51 -3.19 -1.47 1.97
CA ILE A 51 -3.98 -2.02 3.09
C ILE A 51 -4.75 -3.28 2.65
N VAL A 52 -5.39 -3.26 1.47
CA VAL A 52 -6.12 -4.42 0.94
C VAL A 52 -5.16 -5.59 0.72
N THR A 53 -3.97 -5.34 0.16
CA THR A 53 -2.93 -6.36 -0.05
C THR A 53 -2.49 -6.98 1.27
N LEU A 54 -2.23 -6.15 2.29
CA LEU A 54 -1.87 -6.62 3.64
C LEU A 54 -3.01 -7.39 4.31
N LYS A 55 -4.26 -6.95 4.12
CA LYS A 55 -5.46 -7.63 4.63
C LYS A 55 -5.64 -9.00 3.99
N ILE A 56 -5.51 -9.12 2.66
CA ILE A 56 -5.57 -10.39 1.94
C ILE A 56 -4.48 -11.33 2.44
N ARG A 57 -3.24 -10.84 2.60
CA ARG A 57 -2.15 -11.61 3.17
C ARG A 57 -2.49 -12.11 4.58
N TYR A 58 -3.03 -11.25 5.44
CA TYR A 58 -3.39 -11.60 6.81
C TYR A 58 -4.48 -12.68 6.85
N THR A 59 -5.55 -12.51 6.07
CA THR A 59 -6.62 -13.53 5.94
C THR A 59 -6.05 -14.86 5.45
N LYS A 60 -5.24 -14.84 4.40
CA LYS A 60 -4.60 -16.05 3.86
C LYS A 60 -3.60 -16.70 4.81
N LYS A 61 -3.02 -15.97 5.77
CA LYS A 61 -2.11 -16.54 6.78
C LYS A 61 -2.89 -17.26 7.89
N LYS A 62 -4.15 -16.88 8.10
CA LYS A 62 -5.02 -17.43 9.14
C LYS A 62 -5.70 -18.74 8.71
N ASP A 63 -5.91 -18.91 7.40
CA ASP A 63 -6.32 -20.17 6.75
C ASP A 63 -5.15 -21.16 6.63
#